data_AF-A0A161YIM7-F1
#
_entry.id   AF-A0A161YIM7-F1
#
_cell.length_a   1.000
_cell.length_b   1.000
_cell.length_c   1.000
_cell.angle_alpha   90.00
_cell.angle_beta   90.00
_cell.angle_gamma   90.00
#
_symmetry.space_group_name_H-M   'P 1'
#
loop_
_entity.id
_entity.type
_entity.pdbx_description
1 polymer ?
#
loop_
_entity_poly.entity_id
_entity_poly.type
_entity_poly.pdbx_seq_one_letter_code
_entity_poly.pdbx_strand_id
1 'polypeptide(L)' 'MTLRLFELPDGHDSTTTVPSETGEPTTFRTRREGRRVTVTSDDARAPWAVQVGDRVVRAEGAESVELPV' A
#
# COMPACT_ATOMS: atom_id res chain seq x y z
N MET A 1 -5.17 -3.31 8.77
CA MET A 1 -3.90 -2.55 8.90
C MET A 1 -3.97 -1.31 8.00
N THR A 2 -3.21 -0.24 8.27
CA THR A 2 -3.11 0.93 7.38
C THR A 2 -1.67 1.25 7.01
N LEU A 3 -1.36 1.32 5.72
CA LEU A 3 -0.11 1.88 5.19
C LEU A 3 -0.26 3.40 5.08
N ARG A 4 0.55 4.15 5.82
CA ARG A 4 0.55 5.61 5.73
C ARG A 4 1.75 6.06 4.92
N LEU A 5 1.48 6.73 3.81
CA LEU A 5 2.48 7.16 2.85
C LEU A 5 2.80 8.64 3.07
N PHE A 6 4.10 8.94 3.13
CA PHE A 6 4.60 10.28 3.39
C PHE A 6 5.62 10.66 2.32
N GLU A 7 5.50 11.88 1.79
CA GLU A 7 6.52 12.54 0.96
C GLU A 7 7.14 11.66 -0.13
N LEU A 8 6.34 10.84 -0.82
CA LEU A 8 6.83 9.96 -1.88
C LEU A 8 7.29 10.80 -3.08
N PRO A 9 8.54 10.73 -3.54
CA PRO A 9 8.95 11.43 -4.76
C PRO A 9 8.24 10.87 -6.00
N ASP A 10 8.12 11.69 -7.05
CA ASP A 10 7.67 11.17 -8.33
C ASP A 10 8.65 10.08 -8.85
N GLY A 11 8.11 9.04 -9.46
CA GLY A 11 8.87 7.86 -9.87
C GLY A 11 9.23 6.90 -8.73
N HIS A 12 8.76 7.14 -7.50
CA HIS A 12 8.97 6.24 -6.36
C HIS A 12 8.45 4.83 -6.66
N ASP A 13 9.22 3.81 -6.31
CA ASP A 13 8.84 2.39 -6.38
C ASP A 13 9.56 1.63 -5.25
N SER A 14 8.80 1.08 -4.33
CA SER A 14 9.34 0.37 -3.16
C SER A 14 8.46 -0.76 -2.71
N THR A 15 9.07 -1.75 -2.09
CA THR A 15 8.36 -2.84 -1.41
C THR A 15 8.47 -2.68 0.10
N THR A 16 7.32 -2.73 0.79
CA THR A 16 7.22 -2.80 2.25
C THR A 16 6.74 -4.18 2.65
N THR A 17 7.51 -4.86 3.50
CA THR A 17 7.12 -6.15 4.08
C THR A 17 6.71 -5.95 5.52
N VAL A 18 5.49 -6.36 5.84
CA VAL A 18 4.95 -6.35 7.19
C VAL A 18 5.13 -7.74 7.77
N PRO A 19 5.93 -7.90 8.85
CA PRO A 19 6.12 -9.18 9.49
C PRO A 19 4.81 -9.63 10.17
N SER A 20 4.60 -10.94 10.21
CA SER A 20 3.54 -11.58 10.98
C SER A 20 4.15 -12.35 12.13
N GLU A 21 3.55 -12.27 13.32
CA GLU A 21 4.00 -13.02 14.49
C GLU A 21 3.64 -14.52 14.41
N THR A 22 2.58 -14.86 13.68
CA THR A 22 1.96 -16.19 13.71
C THR A 22 1.77 -16.81 12.31
N GLY A 23 2.31 -16.19 11.27
CA GLY A 23 2.11 -16.63 9.89
C GLY A 23 3.10 -16.04 8.90
N GLU A 24 2.79 -16.17 7.62
CA GLU A 24 3.61 -15.58 6.55
C GLU A 24 3.56 -14.04 6.61
N PRO A 25 4.68 -13.36 6.30
CA PRO A 25 4.67 -11.91 6.15
C PRO A 25 3.76 -11.48 5.00
N THR A 26 3.37 -10.20 4.99
CA THR A 26 2.58 -9.60 3.89
C THR A 26 3.38 -8.51 3.23
N THR A 27 3.32 -8.45 1.90
CA THR A 27 4.15 -7.58 1.07
C THR A 27 3.29 -6.58 0.32
N PHE A 28 3.76 -5.34 0.27
CA PHE A 28 3.09 -4.24 -0.41
C PHE A 28 4.08 -3.50 -1.31
N ARG A 29 3.80 -3.45 -2.60
CA ARG A 29 4.54 -2.59 -3.53
C ARG A 29 3.82 -1.26 -3.65
N THR A 30 4.53 -0.17 -3.38
CA THR A 30 4.04 1.20 -3.50
C THR A 30 4.76 1.88 -4.66
N ARG A 31 4.00 2.39 -5.61
CA ARG A 31 4.53 3.12 -6.77
C ARG A 31 3.85 4.48 -6.91
N ARG A 32 4.62 5.55 -7.14
CA ARG A 32 4.10 6.88 -7.47
C ARG A 32 4.42 7.23 -8.93
N GLU A 33 3.39 7.60 -9.67
CA GLU A 33 3.49 8.13 -11.03
C GLU A 33 2.72 9.46 -11.11
N GLY A 34 3.45 10.56 -11.22
CA GLY A 34 2.91 11.92 -11.23
C GLY A 34 2.06 12.21 -9.99
N ARG A 35 0.74 12.29 -10.20
CA ARG A 35 -0.26 12.59 -9.16
C ARG A 35 -1.02 11.36 -8.66
N ARG A 36 -0.55 10.16 -9.00
CA ARG A 36 -1.17 8.90 -8.62
C ARG A 36 -0.21 8.05 -7.82
N VAL A 37 -0.73 7.45 -6.77
CA VAL A 37 -0.07 6.37 -6.06
C VAL A 37 -0.88 5.10 -6.25
N THR A 38 -0.19 4.02 -6.61
CA THR A 38 -0.72 2.66 -6.67
C THR A 38 -0.03 1.84 -5.60
N VAL A 39 -0.82 1.14 -4.79
CA VAL A 39 -0.32 0.15 -3.84
C VAL A 39 -0.91 -1.20 -4.19
N THR A 40 -0.06 -2.20 -4.34
CA THR A 40 -0.44 -3.56 -4.70
C THR A 40 0.04 -4.52 -3.63
N SER A 41 -0.81 -5.49 -3.28
CA SER A 41 -0.40 -6.68 -2.54
C SER A 41 -0.97 -7.92 -3.24
N ASP A 42 -0.11 -8.91 -3.44
CA ASP A 42 -0.49 -10.20 -4.02
C ASP A 42 -0.67 -11.29 -2.94
N ASP A 43 -0.22 -11.02 -1.70
CA ASP A 43 -0.17 -11.97 -0.59
C ASP A 43 -1.00 -11.54 0.63
N ALA A 44 -1.67 -10.38 0.59
CA ALA A 44 -2.55 -9.93 1.64
C ALA A 44 -3.75 -10.88 1.82
N ARG A 45 -3.94 -11.33 3.06
CA ARG A 45 -5.02 -12.27 3.45
C ARG A 45 -6.08 -11.63 4.33
N ALA A 46 -5.89 -10.37 4.70
CA ALA A 46 -6.75 -9.63 5.61
C ALA A 46 -6.99 -8.20 5.09
N PRO A 47 -8.04 -7.51 5.57
CA PRO A 47 -8.35 -6.16 5.12
C PRO A 47 -7.23 -5.16 5.44
N TRP A 48 -6.95 -4.28 4.49
CA TRP A 48 -5.93 -3.25 4.61
C TRP A 48 -6.37 -1.95 3.97
N ALA A 49 -5.65 -0.88 4.32
CA ALA A 49 -5.92 0.46 3.83
C ALA A 49 -4.63 1.18 3.48
N VAL A 50 -4.74 2.15 2.57
CA VAL A 50 -3.67 3.10 2.24
C VAL A 50 -4.17 4.49 2.58
N GLN A 51 -3.30 5.28 3.22
CA GLN A 51 -3.56 6.67 3.54
C GLN A 51 -2.49 7.59 2.95
N VAL A 52 -2.95 8.64 2.26
CA VAL A 52 -2.14 9.76 1.75
C VAL A 52 -2.83 11.06 2.19
N GLY A 53 -2.18 11.83 3.06
CA GLY A 53 -2.84 12.99 3.70
C GLY A 53 -4.12 12.55 4.42
N ASP A 54 -5.26 13.14 4.03
CA ASP A 54 -6.59 12.82 4.56
C ASP A 54 -7.35 11.77 3.73
N ARG A 55 -6.79 11.33 2.60
CA ARG A 55 -7.42 10.34 1.72
C ARG A 55 -7.11 8.93 2.19
N VAL A 56 -8.14 8.08 2.20
CA VAL A 56 -8.03 6.67 2.57
C VAL A 56 -8.76 5.80 1.55
N VAL A 57 -8.10 4.75 1.07
CA VAL A 57 -8.71 3.68 0.25
C VAL A 57 -8.48 2.35 0.95
N ARG A 58 -9.44 1.43 0.83
CA ARG A 58 -9.42 0.10 1.45
C ARG A 58 -9.40 -0.99 0.37
N ALA A 59 -8.81 -2.11 0.73
CA ALA A 59 -8.80 -3.34 -0.06
C ALA A 59 -9.05 -4.55 0.85
N GLU A 60 -9.66 -5.58 0.26
CA GLU A 60 -10.09 -6.79 0.95
C GLU A 60 -9.24 -7.98 0.48
N GLY A 61 -8.00 -8.07 0.98
CA GLY A 61 -7.04 -9.12 0.61
C GLY A 61 -6.12 -8.72 -0.54
N ALA A 62 -5.74 -9.68 -1.39
CA ALA A 62 -4.83 -9.46 -2.51
C ALA A 62 -5.48 -8.61 -3.61
N GLU A 63 -5.06 -7.36 -3.72
CA GLU A 63 -5.65 -6.36 -4.60
C GLU A 63 -4.66 -5.21 -4.87
N SER A 64 -4.94 -4.42 -5.90
CA SER A 64 -4.30 -3.12 -6.13
C SER A 64 -5.28 -1.98 -5.88
N VAL A 65 -4.85 -0.98 -5.12
CA VAL A 65 -5.63 0.25 -4.89
C VAL A 65 -4.88 1.47 -5.42
N GLU A 66 -5.63 2.44 -5.91
CA GLU A 66 -5.09 3.69 -6.42
C GLU A 66 -5.71 4.87 -5.70
N LEU A 67 -4.90 5.88 -5.42
CA LEU A 67 -5.36 7.15 -4.85
C LEU A 67 -4.52 8.32 -5.33
N PRO A 68 -5.13 9.50 -5.49
CA PRO A 68 -4.40 10.71 -5.87
C PRO A 68 -3.58 11.26 -4.70
N VAL A 69 -2.37 11.76 -5.01
CA VAL A 69 -1.47 12.52 -4.12
C VAL A 69 -1.64 14.02 -4.30
#